data_AF-A0A960L6N8-F1
#
_entry.id   AF-A0A960L6N8-F1
#
_cell.length_a   1.000
_cell.length_b   1.000
_cell.length_c   1.000
_cell.angle_alpha   90.00
_cell.angle_beta   90.00
_cell.angle_gamma   90.00
#
_symmetry.space_group_name_H-M   'P 1'
#
loop_
_entity.id
_entity.type
_entity.pdbx_description
1 polymer ?
#
loop_
_entity_poly.entity_id
_entity_poly.type
_entity_poly.pdbx_seq_one_letter_code
_entity_poly.pdbx_strand_id
1 'polypeptide(L)'
;LMERYEGEEHINIGTGEDLSIRELAEKIRDVVHPDAEIVFDPGKPDGTPKKRLDVGRLHDLGWHHRIPLDDGLEATYDWFLEHEAGTGAAPPARRVSA
;
A
#
# COMPACT_ATOMS: atom_id res chain seq x y z
N LEU A 1 -10.94 2.25 19.77
CA LEU A 1 -11.69 1.21 19.05
C LEU A 1 -11.80 -0.06 19.88
N MET A 2 -10.73 -0.87 20.03
CA MET A 2 -10.80 -2.14 20.79
C MET A 2 -11.16 -1.98 22.28
N GLU A 3 -10.82 -0.84 22.90
CA GLU A 3 -11.11 -0.60 24.32
C GLU A 3 -12.51 -0.02 24.58
N ARG A 4 -13.25 0.39 23.56
CA ARG A 4 -14.47 1.20 23.72
C ARG A 4 -15.65 0.78 22.85
N TYR A 5 -15.43 -0.09 21.86
CA TYR A 5 -16.49 -0.58 21.01
C TYR A 5 -17.07 -1.88 21.60
N GLU A 6 -18.35 -1.85 21.98
CA GLU A 6 -19.09 -2.98 22.57
C GLU A 6 -20.32 -3.34 21.72
N GLY A 7 -20.15 -3.40 20.39
CA GLY A 7 -21.22 -3.79 19.47
C GLY A 7 -21.11 -5.25 19.00
N GLU A 8 -22.23 -5.85 18.59
CA GLU A 8 -22.31 -7.23 18.08
C GLU A 8 -21.90 -7.36 16.60
N GLU A 9 -21.76 -6.24 15.90
CA GLU A 9 -21.44 -6.21 14.47
C GLU A 9 -19.94 -6.11 14.20
N HIS A 10 -19.49 -6.70 13.09
CA HIS A 10 -18.11 -6.53 12.64
C HIS A 10 -17.85 -5.08 12.18
N ILE A 11 -16.61 -4.63 12.35
CA ILE A 11 -16.14 -3.33 11.86
C ILE A 11 -15.14 -3.56 10.74
N ASN A 12 -15.39 -2.97 9.57
CA ASN A 12 -14.41 -2.94 8.49
C ASN A 12 -13.24 -2.03 8.88
N ILE A 13 -12.00 -2.52 8.69
CA ILE A 13 -10.78 -1.73 8.87
C ILE A 13 -10.15 -1.50 7.51
N GLY A 14 -9.98 -0.24 7.14
CA GLY A 14 -9.40 0.16 5.85
C GLY A 14 -9.36 1.68 5.73
N THR A 15 -9.01 2.17 4.54
CA THR A 15 -8.93 3.60 4.25
C THR A 15 -10.24 4.16 3.69
N GLY A 16 -11.06 3.31 3.06
CA GLY A 16 -12.23 3.76 2.29
C GLY A 16 -11.88 4.38 0.93
N GLU A 17 -10.61 4.33 0.57
CA GLU A 17 -10.06 4.85 -0.69
C GLU A 17 -9.83 3.69 -1.67
N ASP A 18 -9.86 4.01 -2.96
CA ASP A 18 -9.59 3.07 -4.05
C ASP A 18 -8.42 3.58 -4.90
N LEU A 19 -7.72 2.64 -5.51
CA LEU A 19 -6.63 2.90 -6.45
C LEU A 19 -6.66 1.81 -7.53
N SER A 20 -6.39 2.16 -8.79
CA SER A 20 -6.23 1.16 -9.84
C SER A 20 -4.91 0.38 -9.64
N ILE A 21 -4.85 -0.84 -10.20
CA ILE A 21 -3.61 -1.61 -10.21
C ILE A 21 -2.48 -0.87 -10.94
N ARG A 22 -2.83 -0.10 -11.97
CA ARG A 22 -1.87 0.72 -12.71
C ARG A 22 -1.22 1.77 -11.82
N GLU A 23 -2.03 2.58 -11.14
CA GLU A 23 -1.51 3.63 -10.27
C GLU A 23 -0.72 3.06 -9.09
N LEU A 24 -1.15 1.90 -8.54
CA LEU A 24 -0.38 1.21 -7.50
C LEU A 24 1.00 0.77 -8.01
N ALA A 25 1.05 0.15 -9.19
CA ALA A 25 2.30 -0.30 -9.79
C ALA A 25 3.24 0.89 -10.08
N GLU A 26 2.70 2.00 -10.58
CA GLU A 26 3.45 3.23 -10.85
C GLU A 26 4.01 3.85 -9.56
N LYS A 27 3.22 3.92 -8.48
CA LYS A 27 3.70 4.37 -7.17
C LYS A 27 4.81 3.49 -6.61
N ILE A 28 4.66 2.16 -6.73
CA ILE A 28 5.72 1.22 -6.32
C ILE A 28 6.99 1.41 -7.16
N ARG A 29 6.86 1.56 -8.48
CA ARG A 29 8.01 1.86 -9.36
C ARG A 29 8.73 3.13 -8.90
N ASP A 30 7.99 4.20 -8.63
CA ASP A 30 8.59 5.48 -8.24
C ASP A 30 9.38 5.38 -6.92
N VAL A 31 8.96 4.49 -6.01
CA VAL A 31 9.68 4.22 -4.75
C VAL A 31 10.89 3.30 -4.97
N VAL A 32 10.76 2.27 -5.80
CA VAL A 32 11.74 1.17 -5.90
C VAL A 32 12.77 1.40 -7.01
N HIS A 33 12.32 1.80 -8.20
CA HIS A 33 13.17 2.05 -9.36
C HIS A 33 12.44 2.95 -10.37
N PRO A 34 12.58 4.29 -10.25
CA PRO A 34 11.85 5.25 -11.08
C PRO A 34 12.01 5.08 -12.60
N ASP A 35 13.18 4.59 -13.04
CA ASP A 35 13.48 4.42 -14.46
C ASP A 35 12.95 3.10 -15.05
N ALA A 36 12.31 2.23 -14.25
CA ALA A 36 11.79 0.96 -14.74
C ALA A 36 10.53 1.16 -15.59
N GLU A 37 10.42 0.38 -16.68
CA GLU A 37 9.22 0.34 -17.51
C GLU A 37 8.21 -0.66 -16.95
N ILE A 38 6.94 -0.24 -16.82
CA ILE A 38 5.84 -1.14 -16.43
C ILE A 38 5.07 -1.57 -17.68
N VAL A 39 5.03 -2.87 -17.94
CA VAL A 39 4.26 -3.47 -19.03
C VAL A 39 3.05 -4.22 -18.47
N PHE A 40 1.87 -3.91 -18.97
CA PHE A 40 0.62 -4.61 -18.65
C PHE A 40 0.25 -5.53 -19.81
N ASP A 41 0.11 -6.83 -19.54
CA ASP A 41 -0.27 -7.82 -20.54
C ASP A 41 -1.81 -7.95 -20.62
N PRO A 42 -2.46 -7.44 -21.69
CA PRO A 42 -3.92 -7.51 -21.85
C PRO A 42 -4.42 -8.92 -22.18
N GLY A 43 -3.53 -9.89 -22.43
CA GLY A 43 -3.88 -11.30 -22.61
C GLY A 43 -4.21 -12.02 -21.29
N LYS A 44 -3.99 -11.37 -20.14
CA LYS A 44 -4.34 -11.91 -18.82
C LYS A 44 -5.70 -11.38 -18.35
N PRO A 45 -6.51 -12.22 -17.68
CA PRO A 45 -7.81 -11.78 -17.18
C PRO A 45 -7.65 -10.81 -16.01
N ASP A 46 -8.48 -9.77 -15.99
CA ASP A 46 -8.63 -8.90 -14.83
C ASP A 46 -9.44 -9.57 -13.71
N GLY A 47 -9.19 -9.13 -12.47
CA GLY A 47 -10.01 -9.49 -11.31
C GLY A 47 -11.32 -8.68 -11.25
N THR A 48 -11.98 -8.71 -10.10
CA THR A 48 -13.18 -7.88 -9.88
C THR A 48 -12.82 -6.39 -10.05
N PRO A 49 -13.58 -5.61 -10.84
CA PRO A 49 -13.24 -4.22 -11.16
C PRO A 49 -13.08 -3.28 -9.96
N LYS A 50 -13.71 -3.62 -8.83
CA LYS A 50 -13.66 -2.84 -7.61
C LYS A 50 -13.75 -3.74 -6.39
N LYS A 51 -12.82 -3.57 -5.45
CA LYS A 51 -12.81 -4.29 -4.17
C LYS A 51 -12.44 -3.32 -3.05
N ARG A 52 -13.46 -2.62 -2.54
CA ARG A 52 -13.35 -1.63 -1.48
C ARG A 52 -14.20 -2.00 -0.28
N LEU A 53 -13.71 -1.74 0.93
CA LEU A 53 -14.53 -1.76 2.13
C LEU A 53 -15.24 -0.41 2.33
N ASP A 54 -16.50 -0.43 2.74
CA ASP A 54 -17.14 0.73 3.35
C ASP A 54 -16.67 0.84 4.81
N VAL A 55 -16.05 1.96 5.16
CA VAL A 55 -15.48 2.24 6.48
C VAL A 55 -16.20 3.37 7.21
N GLY A 56 -17.39 3.77 6.77
CA GLY A 56 -18.17 4.85 7.39
C GLY A 56 -18.33 4.65 8.90
N ARG A 57 -18.71 3.43 9.33
CA ARG A 57 -18.83 3.10 10.75
C ARG A 57 -17.52 3.26 11.53
N LEU A 58 -16.38 2.92 10.92
CA LEU A 58 -15.07 3.07 11.57
C LEU A 58 -14.74 4.55 11.80
N HIS A 59 -15.01 5.38 10.78
CA HIS A 59 -14.85 6.83 10.85
C HIS A 59 -15.81 7.48 11.87
N ASP A 60 -17.07 7.03 11.93
CA ASP A 60 -18.05 7.51 12.93
C ASP A 60 -17.63 7.20 14.37
N LEU A 61 -16.87 6.12 14.58
CA LEU A 61 -16.25 5.79 15.86
C LEU A 61 -15.01 6.65 16.18
N GLY A 62 -14.70 7.64 15.33
CA GLY A 62 -13.59 8.58 15.46
C GLY A 62 -12.23 7.97 15.13
N TRP A 63 -12.19 6.77 14.55
CA TRP A 63 -10.93 6.17 14.10
C TRP A 63 -10.72 6.46 12.62
N HIS A 64 -9.56 7.01 12.30
CA HIS A 64 -9.13 7.24 10.92
C HIS A 64 -7.73 6.70 10.73
N HIS A 65 -7.46 6.20 9.53
CA HIS A 65 -6.11 5.86 9.12
C HIS A 65 -5.24 7.14 9.13
N ARG A 66 -3.96 7.00 9.47
CA ARG A 66 -3.03 8.13 9.64
C ARG A 66 -1.83 8.09 8.70
N ILE A 67 -1.60 6.95 8.07
CA ILE A 67 -0.48 6.72 7.16
C ILE A 67 -1.07 6.71 5.74
N PRO A 68 -0.80 7.73 4.93
CA PRO A 68 -1.08 7.71 3.50
C PRO A 68 -0.36 6.55 2.81
N LEU A 69 -0.86 6.12 1.65
CA LEU A 69 -0.25 5.02 0.90
C LEU A 69 1.22 5.29 0.55
N ASP A 70 1.53 6.50 0.09
CA ASP A 70 2.89 6.87 -0.36
C ASP A 70 3.90 6.80 0.80
N ASP A 71 3.58 7.42 1.93
CA ASP A 71 4.39 7.33 3.16
C ASP A 71 4.59 5.87 3.62
N GLY A 72 3.53 5.07 3.53
CA GLY A 72 3.58 3.64 3.87
C GLY A 72 4.48 2.84 2.93
N LEU A 73 4.42 3.12 1.62
CA LEU A 73 5.27 2.45 0.62
C LEU A 73 6.75 2.78 0.84
N GLU A 74 7.07 4.06 1.06
CA GLU A 74 8.45 4.51 1.33
C GLU A 74 9.02 3.84 2.58
N ALA A 75 8.30 3.94 3.71
CA ALA A 75 8.73 3.33 4.96
C ALA A 75 8.88 1.81 4.87
N THR A 76 7.99 1.14 4.13
CA THR A 76 8.06 -0.31 3.92
C THR A 76 9.29 -0.69 3.09
N TYR A 77 9.59 0.08 2.05
CA TYR A 77 10.75 -0.18 1.21
C TYR A 77 12.07 0.11 1.94
N ASP A 78 12.13 1.17 2.75
CA ASP A 78 13.28 1.48 3.60
C ASP A 78 13.52 0.35 4.61
N TRP A 79 12.46 -0.14 5.26
CA TRP A 79 12.56 -1.32 6.13
C TRP A 79 13.09 -2.54 5.37
N PHE A 80 12.61 -2.80 4.15
CA PHE A 80 13.11 -3.91 3.33
C PHE A 80 14.61 -3.79 3.05
N LEU A 81 15.10 -2.61 2.67
CA LEU A 81 16.52 -2.36 2.41
C LEU A 81 17.41 -2.59 3.64
N GLU A 82 16.90 -2.21 4.82
CA GLU A 82 17.61 -2.42 6.10
C GLU A 82 17.72 -3.92 6.48
N HIS A 83 16.80 -4.77 6.00
CA HIS A 83 16.66 -6.16 6.45
C HIS A 83 17.08 -7.21 5.39
N GLU A 84 17.20 -6.85 4.10
CA GLU A 84 17.68 -7.75 3.04
C GLU A 84 19.21 -7.87 2.92
N ALA A 85 19.99 -7.13 3.72
CA ALA A 85 21.46 -7.24 3.72
C ALA A 85 22.00 -8.64 4.11
N GLY A 86 21.13 -9.60 4.47
CA GLY A 86 21.45 -10.99 4.80
C GLY A 86 21.36 -12.00 3.65
N THR A 87 20.83 -11.65 2.47
CA THR A 87 20.56 -12.62 1.37
C THR A 87 21.50 -12.48 0.18
N GLY A 88 22.67 -11.86 0.30
CA GLY A 88 23.76 -11.93 -0.71
C GLY A 88 23.45 -11.34 -2.10
N ALA A 89 22.21 -10.93 -2.38
CA ALA A 89 21.85 -10.12 -3.54
C ALA A 89 22.06 -8.65 -3.19
N ALA A 90 22.68 -7.89 -4.10
CA ALA A 90 22.80 -6.46 -3.92
C ALA A 90 21.39 -5.84 -3.85
N PRO A 91 21.08 -5.02 -2.83
CA PRO A 91 19.80 -4.33 -2.79
C PRO A 91 19.65 -3.46 -4.05
N PRO A 92 18.51 -3.48 -4.75
CA PRO A 92 18.26 -2.50 -5.81
C PRO A 92 18.38 -1.10 -5.18
N ALA A 93 19.09 -0.20 -5.86
CA ALA A 93 19.60 1.02 -5.24
C ALA A 93 18.48 2.03 -4.90
N ARG A 94 18.47 2.54 -3.67
CA ARG A 94 18.22 3.97 -3.44
C ARG A 94 19.53 4.71 -3.73
N ARG A 95 19.60 5.52 -4.79
CA ARG A 95 20.58 6.61 -4.89
C ARG A 95 19.95 7.82 -5.56
N VAL A 96 19.71 8.87 -4.77
CA VAL A 96 20.16 10.21 -5.15
C VAL A 96 20.69 10.90 -3.89
N SER A 97 21.99 11.18 -3.88
CA SER A 97 22.58 12.23 -3.05
C SER A 97 22.95 13.37 -3.98
N ALA A 98 22.15 14.44 -3.94
CA ALA A 98 22.52 15.85 -4.19
C ALA A 98 21.28 16.71 -3.97
#